data_AF-A0A4Y7U2W2-F1
#
_entry.id   AF-A0A4Y7U2W2-F1
#
_cell.length_a   1.000
_cell.length_b   1.000
_cell.length_c   1.000
_cell.angle_alpha   90.00
_cell.angle_beta   90.00
_cell.angle_gamma   90.00
#
_symmetry.space_group_name_H-M   'P 1'
#
loop_
_entity.id
_entity.type
_entity.pdbx_description
1 polymer ?
#
loop_
_entity_poly.entity_id
_entity_poly.type
_entity_poly.pdbx_seq_one_letter_code
_entity_poly.pdbx_strand_id
1 'polypeptide(L)'
;TINKELAQIAKACIIPMAVGSTHSALKDPNAESSFTVVRDENPEGLIFSNVGADIEYAKAKKSIELLNADALQIHVNAPQELIMPEGDTEFENWLT
;
A
#
# COMPACT_ATOMS: atom_id res chain seq x y z
N THR A 1 1.25 12.64 -10.53
CA THR A 1 0.56 12.31 -9.26
C THR A 1 1.57 12.40 -8.16
N ILE A 2 1.13 12.57 -6.90
CA ILE A 2 2.04 12.64 -5.74
C ILE A 2 2.96 11.41 -5.69
N ASN A 3 2.42 10.20 -5.89
CA ASN A 3 3.22 8.96 -5.92
C ASN A 3 4.32 8.96 -7.00
N LYS A 4 4.05 9.51 -8.20
CA LYS A 4 5.06 9.63 -9.26
C LYS A 4 6.22 10.54 -8.81
N GLU A 5 5.89 11.71 -8.26
CA GLU A 5 6.90 12.69 -7.81
C GLU A 5 7.73 12.13 -6.66
N LEU A 6 7.10 11.48 -5.68
CA LEU A 6 7.79 10.81 -4.59
C LEU A 6 8.70 9.68 -5.07
N ALA A 7 8.27 8.89 -6.06
CA ALA A 7 9.09 7.82 -6.62
C ALA A 7 10.34 8.35 -7.34
N GLN A 8 10.20 9.45 -8.08
CA GLN A 8 11.32 10.14 -8.72
C GLN A 8 12.33 10.69 -7.69
N ILE A 9 11.83 11.28 -6.60
CA ILE A 9 12.67 11.76 -5.50
C ILE A 9 13.37 10.59 -4.81
N ALA A 10 12.64 9.53 -4.49
CA ALA A 10 13.19 8.33 -3.84
C ALA A 10 14.32 7.71 -4.67
N LYS A 11 14.13 7.64 -6.00
CA LYS A 11 15.17 7.20 -6.94
C LYS A 11 16.38 8.11 -6.93
N ALA A 12 16.18 9.43 -7.06
CA ALA A 12 17.27 10.41 -7.11
C ALA A 12 18.09 10.45 -5.80
N CYS A 13 17.43 10.22 -4.67
CA CYS A 13 18.05 10.20 -3.34
C CYS A 13 18.54 8.81 -2.92
N ILE A 14 18.24 7.76 -3.69
CA ILE A 14 18.59 6.37 -3.36
C ILE A 14 18.06 5.97 -1.97
N ILE A 15 16.78 6.26 -1.73
CA ILE A 15 16.08 5.89 -0.49
C ILE A 15 14.89 4.98 -0.78
N PRO A 16 14.51 4.10 0.18
CA PRO A 16 13.29 3.32 0.06
C PRO A 16 12.04 4.21 0.00
N MET A 17 11.01 3.75 -0.70
CA MET A 17 9.70 4.39 -0.72
C MET A 17 8.62 3.40 -0.32
N ALA A 18 7.77 3.80 0.62
CA ALA A 18 6.52 3.11 0.91
C ALA A 18 5.35 3.88 0.29
N VAL A 19 4.38 3.16 -0.28
CA VAL A 19 3.12 3.77 -0.73
C VAL A 19 2.10 3.85 0.41
N GLY A 20 1.04 4.64 0.22
CA GLY A 20 -0.14 4.54 1.06
C GLY A 20 -0.89 3.21 0.87
N SER A 21 -1.91 2.97 1.68
CA SER A 21 -2.74 1.75 1.61
C SER A 21 -3.25 1.49 0.19
N THR A 22 -2.97 0.31 -0.35
CA THR A 22 -3.38 -0.11 -1.69
C THR A 22 -4.81 -0.63 -1.73
N HIS A 23 -5.53 -0.63 -0.60
CA HIS A 23 -6.92 -1.07 -0.51
C HIS A 23 -7.83 -0.42 -1.57
N SER A 24 -7.58 0.85 -1.91
CA SER A 24 -8.30 1.55 -2.98
C SER A 24 -8.09 0.91 -4.35
N ALA A 25 -6.83 0.62 -4.72
CA ALA A 25 -6.50 -0.06 -5.98
C ALA A 25 -6.97 -1.52 -6.03
N LEU A 26 -7.03 -2.19 -4.87
CA LEU A 26 -7.54 -3.55 -4.77
C LEU A 26 -9.07 -3.61 -4.95
N LYS A 27 -9.79 -2.53 -4.60
CA LYS A 27 -11.26 -2.40 -4.76
C LYS A 27 -11.66 -1.82 -6.13
N ASP A 28 -10.91 -0.85 -6.65
CA ASP A 28 -11.18 -0.18 -7.92
C ASP A 28 -9.96 -0.24 -8.86
N PRO A 29 -10.03 -1.00 -9.96
CA PRO A 29 -8.95 -1.09 -10.95
C PRO A 29 -8.52 0.26 -11.53
N ASN A 30 -9.39 1.27 -11.57
CA ASN A 30 -9.03 2.60 -12.09
C ASN A 30 -7.97 3.29 -11.21
N ALA A 31 -7.90 2.94 -9.91
CA ALA A 31 -6.92 3.47 -8.99
C ALA A 31 -5.54 2.78 -9.11
N GLU A 32 -5.43 1.62 -9.77
CA GLU A 32 -4.16 0.88 -9.92
C GLU A 32 -3.04 1.74 -10.52
N SER A 33 -3.36 2.55 -11.54
CA SER A 33 -2.40 3.45 -12.22
C SER A 33 -1.75 4.47 -11.28
N SER A 34 -2.42 4.83 -10.18
CA SER A 34 -1.87 5.76 -9.19
C SER A 34 -0.79 5.13 -8.30
N PHE A 35 -0.68 3.80 -8.31
CA PHE A 35 0.32 3.01 -7.58
C PHE A 35 1.38 2.42 -8.51
N THR A 36 1.00 1.80 -9.65
CA THR A 36 1.94 1.16 -10.58
C THR A 36 3.02 2.14 -11.08
N VAL A 37 2.64 3.43 -11.22
CA VAL A 37 3.55 4.51 -11.59
C VAL A 37 4.79 4.61 -10.70
N VAL A 38 4.72 4.15 -9.44
CA VAL A 38 5.87 4.14 -8.52
C VAL A 38 6.98 3.24 -9.05
N ARG A 39 6.62 2.03 -9.50
CA ARG A 39 7.60 1.08 -10.06
C ARG A 39 8.07 1.51 -11.45
N ASP A 40 7.20 2.15 -12.25
CA ASP A 40 7.58 2.71 -13.56
C ASP A 40 8.68 3.78 -13.42
N GLU A 41 8.56 4.67 -12.43
CA GLU A 41 9.54 5.73 -12.21
C GLU A 41 10.80 5.23 -11.50
N ASN A 42 10.65 4.31 -10.55
CA ASN A 42 11.74 3.75 -9.72
C ASN A 42 11.87 2.21 -9.87
N PRO A 43 12.26 1.71 -11.07
CA PRO A 43 12.24 0.28 -11.37
C PRO A 43 13.16 -0.55 -10.47
N GLU A 44 14.32 -0.01 -10.10
CA GLU A 44 15.35 -0.69 -9.29
C GLU A 44 15.32 -0.26 -7.81
N GLY A 45 14.40 0.62 -7.42
CA GLY A 45 14.31 1.11 -6.06
C GLY A 45 13.71 0.11 -5.09
N LEU A 46 14.00 0.27 -3.80
CA LEU A 46 13.36 -0.52 -2.75
C LEU A 46 11.95 0.06 -2.48
N ILE A 47 10.91 -0.65 -2.93
CA ILE A 47 9.51 -0.20 -2.83
C ILE A 47 8.72 -1.09 -1.89
N PHE A 48 8.01 -0.47 -0.95
CA PHE A 48 7.13 -1.18 -0.02
C PHE A 48 5.67 -0.96 -0.38
N SER A 49 4.93 -2.05 -0.50
CA SER A 49 3.48 -2.05 -0.59
C SER A 49 2.88 -1.89 0.82
N ASN A 50 1.63 -1.44 0.92
CA ASN A 50 1.01 -1.15 2.21
C ASN A 50 -0.46 -1.60 2.22
N VAL A 51 -0.86 -2.37 3.23
CA VAL A 51 -2.21 -2.90 3.43
C VAL A 51 -2.60 -2.83 4.91
N GLY A 52 -3.90 -2.90 5.19
CA GLY A 52 -4.42 -2.98 6.56
C GLY A 52 -4.26 -4.38 7.14
N ALA A 53 -4.32 -4.50 8.47
CA ALA A 53 -4.22 -5.77 9.18
C ALA A 53 -5.42 -6.71 8.97
N ASP A 54 -6.54 -6.18 8.47
CA ASP A 54 -7.76 -6.88 8.09
C ASP A 54 -7.70 -7.56 6.71
N ILE A 55 -6.61 -7.37 5.96
CA ILE A 55 -6.51 -7.83 4.58
C ILE A 55 -6.48 -9.37 4.47
N GLU A 56 -7.24 -9.91 3.52
CA GLU A 56 -7.12 -11.31 3.13
C GLU A 56 -5.78 -11.60 2.43
N TYR A 57 -5.20 -12.78 2.69
CA TYR A 57 -3.93 -13.22 2.10
C TYR A 57 -3.85 -13.04 0.57
N ALA A 58 -4.91 -13.40 -0.17
CA ALA A 58 -4.93 -13.29 -1.63
C ALA A 58 -4.81 -11.83 -2.09
N LYS A 59 -5.44 -10.89 -1.37
CA LYS A 59 -5.38 -9.46 -1.67
C LYS A 59 -4.05 -8.85 -1.24
N ALA A 60 -3.46 -9.30 -0.14
CA ALA A 60 -2.11 -8.92 0.25
C ALA A 60 -1.08 -9.32 -0.83
N LYS A 61 -1.22 -10.53 -1.39
CA LYS A 61 -0.38 -10.97 -2.51
C LYS A 61 -0.59 -10.11 -3.76
N LYS A 62 -1.84 -9.82 -4.13
CA LYS A 62 -2.16 -8.90 -5.24
C LYS A 62 -1.55 -7.50 -5.03
N SER A 63 -1.53 -7.02 -3.78
CA SER A 63 -0.91 -5.74 -3.41
C SER A 63 0.59 -5.69 -3.66
N ILE A 64 1.29 -6.81 -3.43
CA ILE A 64 2.72 -6.95 -3.71
C ILE A 64 2.92 -6.99 -5.23
N GLU A 65 2.13 -7.79 -5.95
CA GLU A 65 2.21 -7.95 -7.40
C GLU A 65 1.95 -6.63 -8.14
N LEU A 66 0.98 -5.84 -7.68
CA LEU A 66 0.62 -4.53 -8.25
C LEU A 66 1.82 -3.58 -8.36
N LEU A 67 2.73 -3.61 -7.38
CA LEU A 67 3.88 -2.72 -7.29
C LEU A 67 5.21 -3.41 -7.63
N ASN A 68 5.17 -4.73 -7.86
CA ASN A 68 6.35 -5.60 -7.77
C ASN A 68 7.16 -5.26 -6.50
N ALA A 69 6.50 -5.19 -5.35
CA ALA A 69 7.08 -4.64 -4.12
C ALA A 69 8.10 -5.57 -3.48
N ASP A 70 9.12 -4.97 -2.86
CA ASP A 70 10.21 -5.66 -2.18
C ASP A 70 9.85 -6.04 -0.73
N ALA A 71 8.91 -5.31 -0.13
CA ALA A 71 8.34 -5.64 1.17
C ALA A 71 6.86 -5.22 1.25
N LEU A 72 6.16 -5.81 2.22
CA LEU A 72 4.78 -5.48 2.55
C LEU A 72 4.72 -4.87 3.95
N GLN A 73 4.17 -3.68 4.06
CA GLN A 73 3.78 -3.06 5.32
C GLN A 73 2.34 -3.47 5.65
N ILE A 74 2.14 -3.92 6.89
CA ILE A 74 0.82 -4.14 7.47
C ILE A 74 0.61 -3.05 8.51
N HIS A 75 -0.27 -2.10 8.22
CA HIS A 75 -0.57 -1.03 9.17
C HIS A 75 -1.64 -1.48 10.17
N VAL A 76 -1.41 -1.11 11.43
CA VAL A 76 -2.37 -1.28 12.52
C VAL A 76 -2.85 0.10 12.92
N ASN A 77 -4.11 0.40 12.59
CA ASN A 77 -4.71 1.71 12.77
C ASN A 77 -6.02 1.64 13.59
N ALA A 78 -6.17 0.67 14.50
CA ALA A 78 -7.39 0.48 15.29
C ALA A 78 -7.93 1.76 15.96
N PRO A 79 -7.11 2.66 16.55
CA PRO A 79 -7.63 3.93 17.08
C PRO A 79 -8.24 4.86 16.03
N GLN A 80 -7.73 4.82 14.79
CA GLN A 80 -8.27 5.59 13.66
C GLN A 80 -9.59 4.98 13.17
N GLU A 81 -9.65 3.65 13.03
CA GLU A 81 -10.87 2.93 12.64
C GLU A 81 -12.02 3.20 13.63
N LEU A 82 -11.74 3.13 14.93
CA LEU A 82 -12.73 3.34 16.00
C LEU A 82 -13.41 4.73 15.97
N ILE A 83 -12.75 5.76 15.44
CA ILE A 83 -13.29 7.12 15.38
C ILE A 83 -13.94 7.45 14.03
N MET A 84 -13.68 6.65 12.99
CA MET A 84 -14.23 6.86 11.66
C MET A 84 -15.67 6.34 11.61
N PRO A 85 -16.64 7.11 11.07
CA PRO A 85 -18.03 6.63 10.92
C PRO A 85 -18.16 5.31 10.15
N GLU A 86 -17.26 5.07 9.21
CA GLU A 86 -17.17 3.89 8.35
C GLU A 86 -16.12 2.87 8.81
N GLY A 87 -15.41 3.15 9.90
CA GLY A 87 -14.28 2.34 10.35
C GLY A 87 -14.71 1.05 11.03
N ASP A 88 -13.77 0.12 11.10
CA ASP A 88 -13.99 -1.15 11.77
C ASP A 88 -14.04 -0.98 13.31
N THR A 89 -14.76 -1.89 13.97
CA THR A 89 -14.83 -1.99 15.43
C THR A 89 -14.46 -3.38 15.94
N GLU A 90 -14.24 -4.36 15.05
CA GLU A 90 -13.93 -5.75 15.37
C GLU A 90 -12.49 -6.13 14.92
N PHE A 91 -11.54 -6.10 15.85
CA PHE A 91 -10.11 -6.31 15.53
C PHE A 91 -9.56 -7.69 15.90
N GLU A 92 -10.38 -8.55 16.49
CA GLU A 92 -9.97 -9.87 16.99
C GLU A 92 -9.54 -10.83 15.86
N ASN A 93 -10.05 -10.61 14.65
CA ASN A 93 -9.78 -11.45 13.48
C ASN A 93 -8.40 -11.21 12.85
N TRP A 94 -7.62 -10.21 13.28
CA TRP A 94 -6.32 -9.90 12.67
C TRP A 94 -5.25 -10.96 12.93
N LEU A 95 -5.44 -11.83 13.92
CA LEU A 95 -4.48 -12.87 14.31
C LEU A 95 -4.86 -14.28 13.81
N THR A 96 -6.01 -14.42 13.15
CA THR A 96 -6.63 -15.71 12.82
C THR A 96 -7.00 -15.81 11.35
#